data_AF-A0A378N9M1-F1
#
_entry.id   AF-A0A378N9M1-F1
#
_cell.length_a   1.000
_cell.length_b   1.000
_cell.length_c   1.000
_cell.angle_alpha   90.00
_cell.angle_beta   90.00
_cell.angle_gamma   90.00
#
_symmetry.space_group_name_H-M   'P 1'
#
loop_
_entity.id
_entity.type
_entity.pdbx_description
1 polymer ?
#
loop_
_entity_poly.entity_id
_entity_poly.type
_entity_poly.pdbx_seq_one_letter_code
_entity_poly.pdbx_strand_id
1 'polypeptide(L)'
;MKAVLQPFTPLLLRWSGKGDLKTLTKAEPAALTLPMETLSLYSGFYINEVLARVLENQTAYPELFQHYLRCITELATQKQIEPILRTFEFHTLKALGYGVDFTHCAATGCQLIRK
;
A
#
# COMPACT_ATOMS: atom_id res chain seq x y z
N MET A 1 20.01 10.71 -11.82
CA MET A 1 19.23 9.60 -11.21
C MET A 1 18.67 9.92 -9.82
N LYS A 2 19.42 10.54 -8.90
CA LYS A 2 18.94 10.81 -7.51
C LYS A 2 17.59 11.56 -7.41
N ALA A 3 17.29 12.47 -8.34
CA ALA A 3 16.07 13.26 -8.30
C ALA A 3 14.78 12.48 -8.59
N VAL A 4 14.85 11.33 -9.28
CA VAL A 4 13.67 10.56 -9.71
C VAL A 4 13.25 9.52 -8.66
N LEU A 5 14.18 9.04 -7.85
CA LEU A 5 13.93 8.03 -6.81
C LEU A 5 13.42 8.69 -5.52
N GLN A 6 12.26 9.33 -5.62
CA GLN A 6 11.58 9.95 -4.49
C GLN A 6 10.37 9.12 -4.08
N PRO A 7 10.07 9.00 -2.77
CA PRO A 7 8.83 8.39 -2.31
C PRO A 7 7.59 9.02 -2.98
N PHE A 8 6.53 8.23 -3.10
CA PHE A 8 5.23 8.66 -3.62
C PHE A 8 5.25 9.22 -5.05
N THR A 9 6.33 8.98 -5.78
CA THR A 9 6.42 9.23 -7.23
C THR A 9 6.22 7.89 -7.94
N PRO A 10 5.18 7.72 -8.77
CA PRO A 10 5.01 6.49 -9.54
C PRO A 10 6.16 6.32 -10.54
N LEU A 11 6.76 5.12 -10.56
CA LEU A 11 7.95 4.84 -11.37
C LEU A 11 7.76 3.61 -12.25
N LEU A 12 8.19 3.73 -13.50
CA LEU A 12 8.52 2.60 -14.37
C LEU A 12 9.98 2.23 -14.16
N LEU A 13 10.22 1.02 -13.69
CA LEU A 13 11.54 0.55 -13.29
C LEU A 13 11.98 -0.63 -14.15
N ARG A 14 13.27 -0.69 -14.48
CA ARG A 14 13.91 -1.87 -15.06
C ARG A 14 15.17 -2.19 -14.28
N TRP A 15 15.33 -3.44 -13.88
CA TRP A 15 16.50 -3.91 -13.13
C TRP A 15 16.96 -5.27 -13.65
N SER A 16 18.17 -5.67 -13.24
CA SER A 16 18.76 -6.96 -13.60
C SER A 16 19.53 -7.56 -12.43
N GLY A 17 19.86 -8.86 -12.50
CA GLY A 17 20.63 -9.56 -11.47
C GLY A 17 19.89 -10.78 -10.89
N LYS A 18 20.66 -11.82 -10.51
CA LYS A 18 20.13 -13.08 -9.98
C LYS A 18 20.02 -13.10 -8.45
N GLY A 19 20.89 -12.41 -7.72
CA GLY A 19 20.83 -12.30 -6.27
C GLY A 19 19.69 -11.41 -5.77
N ASP A 20 19.52 -11.31 -4.45
CA ASP A 20 18.43 -10.54 -3.83
C ASP A 20 18.57 -9.03 -4.07
N LEU A 21 19.80 -8.52 -4.02
CA LEU A 21 20.09 -7.14 -4.40
C LEU A 21 20.19 -7.02 -5.93
N LYS A 22 19.23 -6.29 -6.54
CA LYS A 22 19.17 -6.08 -7.99
C LYS A 22 19.91 -4.80 -8.40
N THR A 23 20.47 -4.79 -9.61
CA THR A 23 21.06 -3.60 -10.22
C THR A 23 19.99 -2.85 -11.03
N LEU A 24 19.66 -1.63 -10.60
CA LEU A 24 18.75 -0.74 -11.32
C LEU A 24 19.38 -0.28 -12.65
N THR A 25 18.69 -0.52 -13.75
CA THR A 25 19.16 -0.19 -15.11
C THR A 25 18.40 1.00 -15.72
N LYS A 26 17.13 1.19 -15.33
CA LYS A 26 16.28 2.28 -15.80
C LYS A 26 15.27 2.67 -14.72
N ALA A 27 15.00 3.96 -14.58
CA ALA A 27 13.93 4.50 -13.75
C ALA A 27 13.33 5.73 -14.44
N GLU A 28 12.03 5.69 -14.71
CA GLU A 28 11.29 6.77 -15.37
C GLU A 28 10.04 7.11 -14.56
N PRO A 29 9.72 8.39 -14.34
CA PRO A 29 8.46 8.77 -13.72
C PRO A 29 7.30 8.38 -14.64
N ALA A 30 6.35 7.61 -14.10
CA ALA A 30 5.11 7.27 -14.77
C ALA A 30 4.07 8.40 -14.66
N ALA A 31 4.18 9.19 -13.59
CA ALA A 31 3.32 10.34 -13.30
C ALA A 31 4.09 11.39 -12.48
N LEU A 32 3.50 12.57 -12.35
CA LEU A 32 3.99 13.62 -11.46
C LEU A 32 3.82 13.22 -9.99
N THR A 33 4.77 13.62 -9.16
CA THR A 33 4.67 13.49 -7.70
C THR A 33 3.47 14.30 -7.22
N LEU A 34 2.60 13.67 -6.43
CA LEU A 34 1.49 14.35 -5.79
C LEU A 34 2.00 15.05 -4.52
N PRO A 35 1.84 16.38 -4.39
CA PRO A 35 2.21 17.07 -3.16
C PRO A 35 1.24 16.64 -2.04
N MET A 36 1.80 16.23 -0.90
CA MET A 36 1.04 15.83 0.28
C MET A 36 1.30 16.82 1.41
N GLU A 37 0.25 17.19 2.15
CA GLU A 37 0.39 17.92 3.41
C GLU A 37 1.10 17.04 4.46
N THR A 38 1.70 17.66 5.47
CA THR A 38 2.54 16.99 6.48
C THR A 38 1.90 15.74 7.09
N LEU A 39 0.63 15.80 7.50
CA LEU A 39 -0.04 14.66 8.13
C LEU A 39 -0.29 13.51 7.13
N SER A 40 -0.73 13.84 5.90
CA SER A 40 -0.88 12.87 4.82
C SER A 40 0.47 12.25 4.43
N LEU A 41 1.54 13.03 4.42
CA LEU A 41 2.90 12.56 4.12
C LEU A 41 3.38 11.54 5.17
N TYR A 42 3.24 11.84 6.46
CA TYR A 42 3.55 10.88 7.53
C TYR A 42 2.67 9.64 7.45
N SER A 43 1.40 9.79 7.08
CA SER A 43 0.48 8.67 6.87
C SER A 43 0.90 7.78 5.70
N GLY A 44 1.41 8.36 4.61
CA GLY A 44 2.01 7.61 3.51
C GLY A 44 3.25 6.84 3.94
N PHE A 45 4.10 7.44 4.79
CA PHE A 45 5.26 6.73 5.33
C PHE A 45 4.88 5.59 6.27
N TYR A 46 3.84 5.78 7.08
CA TYR A 46 3.27 4.71 7.90
C TYR A 46 2.86 3.50 7.04
N ILE A 47 2.15 3.73 5.94
CA ILE A 47 1.79 2.65 5.01
C ILE A 47 3.03 1.95 4.45
N ASN A 48 4.04 2.71 4.02
CA ASN A 48 5.28 2.12 3.51
C ASN A 48 5.98 1.25 4.56
N GLU A 49 5.99 1.69 5.82
CA GLU A 49 6.57 0.93 6.92
C GLU A 49 5.81 -0.38 7.18
N VAL A 50 4.48 -0.33 7.21
CA VAL A 50 3.64 -1.53 7.36
C VAL A 50 3.97 -2.53 6.26
N LEU A 51 3.94 -2.11 4.99
CA LEU A 51 4.21 -2.99 3.86
C LEU A 51 5.62 -3.58 3.90
N ALA A 52 6.62 -2.78 4.26
CA ALA A 52 8.00 -3.25 4.39
C ALA A 52 8.17 -4.30 5.51
N ARG A 53 7.31 -4.30 6.53
CA ARG A 53 7.35 -5.28 7.62
C ARG A 53 6.58 -6.56 7.33
N VAL A 54 5.48 -6.48 6.57
CA VAL A 54 4.52 -7.60 6.45
C VAL A 54 4.57 -8.33 5.11
N LEU A 55 5.05 -7.70 4.03
CA LEU A 55 5.08 -8.34 2.72
C LEU A 55 6.32 -9.21 2.56
N GLU A 56 6.12 -10.37 1.92
CA GLU A 56 7.21 -11.24 1.51
C GLU A 56 8.00 -10.62 0.35
N ASN A 57 9.33 -10.78 0.40
CA ASN A 57 10.19 -10.35 -0.68
C ASN A 57 9.94 -11.18 -1.94
N GLN A 58 9.91 -10.51 -3.10
CA GLN A 58 9.80 -11.14 -4.43
C GLN A 58 8.46 -11.87 -4.69
N THR A 59 7.45 -11.66 -3.85
CA THR A 59 6.08 -12.14 -4.09
C THR A 59 5.23 -11.05 -4.77
N ALA A 60 4.43 -11.44 -5.75
CA ALA A 60 3.61 -10.50 -6.52
C ALA A 60 2.25 -10.24 -5.85
N TYR A 61 1.95 -8.96 -5.58
CA TYR A 61 0.66 -8.50 -5.04
C TYR A 61 0.02 -7.41 -5.94
N PRO A 62 -0.42 -7.75 -7.17
CA PRO A 62 -0.87 -6.76 -8.15
C PRO A 62 -2.12 -5.98 -7.71
N GLU A 63 -3.09 -6.64 -7.08
CA GLU A 63 -4.31 -5.99 -6.57
C GLU A 63 -4.00 -5.04 -5.39
N LEU A 64 -3.16 -5.49 -4.44
CA LEU A 64 -2.71 -4.65 -3.34
C LEU A 64 -1.94 -3.41 -3.84
N PHE A 65 -1.15 -3.56 -4.90
CA PHE A 65 -0.45 -2.44 -5.53
C PHE A 65 -1.43 -1.39 -6.09
N GLN A 66 -2.56 -1.81 -6.69
CA GLN A 66 -3.61 -0.89 -7.12
C GLN A 66 -4.26 -0.17 -5.94
N HIS A 67 -4.55 -0.90 -4.84
CA HIS A 67 -5.05 -0.30 -3.61
C HIS A 67 -4.06 0.71 -3.00
N TYR A 68 -2.76 0.44 -3.09
CA TYR A 68 -1.72 1.35 -2.63
C TYR A 68 -1.71 2.66 -3.43
N LEU A 69 -1.74 2.57 -4.77
CA LEU A 69 -1.81 3.76 -5.63
C LEU A 69 -3.04 4.62 -5.33
N ARG A 70 -4.19 3.96 -5.12
CA ARG A 70 -5.43 4.64 -4.72
C ARG A 70 -5.28 5.32 -3.36
N CYS A 71 -4.75 4.62 -2.35
CA CYS A 71 -4.51 5.16 -1.01
C CYS A 71 -3.63 6.41 -1.05
N ILE A 72 -2.49 6.38 -1.74
CA ILE A 72 -1.59 7.54 -1.85
C ILE A 72 -2.27 8.71 -2.57
N THR A 73 -3.05 8.43 -3.61
CA THR A 73 -3.80 9.46 -4.36
C THR A 73 -4.89 10.09 -3.50
N GLU A 74 -5.62 9.30 -2.72
CA GLU A 74 -6.65 9.79 -1.80
C GLU A 74 -6.02 10.60 -0.65
N LEU A 75 -4.89 10.14 -0.08
CA LEU A 75 -4.16 10.91 0.94
C LEU A 75 -3.65 12.27 0.43
N ALA A 76 -3.31 12.37 -0.85
CA ALA A 76 -2.87 13.62 -1.47
C ALA A 76 -4.03 14.58 -1.81
N THR A 77 -5.26 14.09 -1.94
CA THR A 77 -6.40 14.87 -2.46
C THR A 77 -7.51 15.08 -1.45
N GLN A 78 -7.61 14.25 -0.42
CA GLN A 78 -8.69 14.26 0.57
C GLN A 78 -8.16 14.58 1.97
N LYS A 79 -9.07 15.04 2.85
CA LYS A 79 -8.75 15.38 4.25
C LYS A 79 -9.04 14.26 5.25
N GLN A 80 -9.81 13.24 4.86
CA GLN A 80 -10.23 12.16 5.76
C GLN A 80 -9.19 11.03 5.77
N ILE A 81 -8.08 11.26 6.46
CA ILE A 81 -6.93 10.36 6.48
C ILE A 81 -7.28 9.00 7.09
N GLU A 82 -7.95 8.98 8.25
CA GLU A 82 -8.19 7.71 8.97
C GLU A 82 -9.03 6.70 8.17
N PRO A 83 -10.17 7.07 7.52
CA PRO A 83 -10.90 6.14 6.68
C PRO A 83 -10.08 5.56 5.51
N ILE A 84 -9.22 6.39 4.90
CA ILE A 84 -8.35 5.96 3.79
C ILE A 84 -7.36 4.91 4.31
N LEU A 85 -6.72 5.18 5.45
CA LEU A 85 -5.78 4.25 6.07
C LEU A 85 -6.47 2.93 6.45
N ARG A 86 -7.64 2.98 7.10
CA ARG A 86 -8.39 1.79 7.54
C ARG A 86 -8.80 0.91 6.35
N THR A 87 -9.22 1.54 5.26
CA THR A 87 -9.55 0.83 4.03
C THR A 87 -8.33 0.10 3.47
N PHE A 88 -7.19 0.80 3.38
CA PHE A 88 -5.95 0.20 2.88
C PHE A 88 -5.39 -0.90 3.79
N GLU A 89 -5.39 -0.70 5.10
CA GLU A 89 -5.00 -1.69 6.10
C GLU A 89 -5.83 -2.98 5.94
N PHE A 90 -7.13 -2.83 5.71
CA PHE A 90 -8.01 -3.97 5.51
C PHE A 90 -7.74 -4.71 4.19
N HIS A 91 -7.44 -3.99 3.11
CA HIS A 91 -6.97 -4.62 1.86
C HIS A 91 -5.64 -5.34 2.05
N THR A 92 -4.74 -4.81 2.87
CA THR A 92 -3.47 -5.45 3.22
C THR A 92 -3.71 -6.77 3.97
N LEU A 93 -4.59 -6.77 4.98
CA LEU A 93 -4.98 -7.99 5.69
C LEU A 93 -5.54 -9.05 4.74
N LYS A 94 -6.44 -8.67 3.83
CA LYS A 94 -6.98 -9.59 2.82
C LYS A 94 -5.89 -10.17 1.92
N ALA A 95 -4.95 -9.34 1.45
CA ALA A 95 -3.83 -9.78 0.63
C ALA A 95 -2.89 -10.76 1.36
N LEU A 96 -2.79 -10.62 2.69
CA LEU A 96 -2.07 -11.56 3.56
C LEU A 96 -2.87 -12.84 3.88
N GLY A 97 -4.08 -12.99 3.33
CA GLY A 97 -4.94 -14.16 3.54
C GLY A 97 -5.77 -14.12 4.82
N TYR A 98 -5.87 -12.98 5.51
CA TYR A 98 -6.75 -12.85 6.67
C TYR A 98 -8.21 -12.80 6.23
N GLY A 99 -8.92 -13.91 6.42
CA GLY A 99 -10.36 -14.05 6.19
C GLY A 99 -11.21 -13.60 7.38
N VAL A 100 -11.15 -12.33 7.74
CA VAL A 100 -11.95 -11.80 8.87
C VAL A 100 -13.43 -11.83 8.50
N ASP A 101 -14.22 -12.59 9.25
CA ASP A 101 -15.68 -12.58 9.16
C ASP A 101 -16.24 -11.51 10.11
N PHE A 102 -16.94 -10.52 9.54
CA PHE A 102 -17.64 -9.48 10.30
C PHE A 102 -19.13 -9.79 10.54
N THR A 103 -19.61 -10.92 10.02
CA THR A 103 -21.03 -11.29 10.05
C THR A 103 -21.36 -12.30 11.14
N HIS A 104 -20.39 -13.12 11.57
CA HIS A 104 -20.58 -14.11 12.64
C HIS A 104 -19.56 -13.97 13.77
N CYS A 105 -19.99 -14.34 14.97
CA CYS A 105 -19.11 -14.43 16.13
C CYS A 105 -18.11 -15.57 15.93
N ALA A 106 -16.81 -15.29 16.06
CA ALA A 106 -15.77 -16.30 15.92
C ALA A 106 -15.87 -17.45 16.94
N ALA A 107 -16.43 -17.20 18.13
CA ALA A 107 -16.54 -18.21 19.18
C ALA A 107 -17.81 -19.07 19.08
N THR A 108 -18.94 -18.46 18.73
CA THR A 108 -20.26 -19.14 18.76
C THR A 108 -20.83 -19.43 17.37
N GLY A 109 -20.31 -18.80 16.32
CA GLY A 109 -20.88 -18.87 14.97
C GLY A 109 -22.21 -18.12 14.80
N CYS A 110 -22.73 -17.49 15.85
CA CYS A 110 -23.99 -16.73 15.77
C CYS A 110 -23.79 -15.43 14.97
N GLN A 111 -24.81 -15.05 14.19
CA GLN A 111 -24.81 -13.80 13.43
C GLN A 111 -24.74 -12.58 14.37
N LEU A 112 -23.81 -11.67 14.12
CA LEU A 112 -23.55 -10.48 14.95
C LEU A 112 -24.55 -9.35 14.69
N ILE A 113 -24.98 -9.17 13.44
CA ILE A 113 -25.94 -8.12 13.05
C ILE A 113 -27.24 -8.80 12.62
N ARG A 114 -28.26 -8.76 13.48
CA ARG A 114 -29.65 -8.98 13.04
C ARG A 114 -30.08 -7.74 12.25
N LYS A 115 -30.52 -7.93 11.01
CA LYS A 115 -31.23 -6.87 10.28
C LYS A 115 -32.48 -6.45 11.04
#